data_AF-A0A959UDI9-F1
#
_entry.id   AF-A0A959UDI9-F1
#
_cell.length_a   1.000
_cell.length_b   1.000
_cell.length_c   1.000
_cell.angle_alpha   90.00
_cell.angle_beta   90.00
_cell.angle_gamma   90.00
#
_symmetry.space_group_name_H-M   'P 1'
#
loop_
_entity.id
_entity.type
_entity.pdbx_description
1 polymer ?
#
loop_
_entity_poly.entity_id
_entity_poly.type
_entity_poly.pdbx_seq_one_letter_code
_entity_poly.pdbx_strand_id
1 'polypeptide(L)' 'GTTGNPKGVMLSHKNFIYNFQAATDILSHNMVGTALSFLPLCHVYERMLNYMYQNCGITIYYCDKIDKLRD' A
#
# COMPACT_ATOMS: atom_id res chain seq x y z
N GLY A 1 4.10 -19.05 2.07
CA GLY A 1 4.54 -19.70 3.33
C GLY A 1 5.87 -20.35 3.08
N THR A 2 6.76 -20.37 4.07
CA THR A 2 8.12 -20.93 3.93
C THR A 2 8.15 -22.46 3.90
N THR A 3 7.01 -23.13 4.11
CA THR A 3 6.89 -24.59 4.18
C THR A 3 5.78 -25.11 3.29
N GLY A 4 6.03 -26.27 2.66
CA GLY A 4 5.04 -27.07 1.93
C GLY A 4 4.42 -26.37 0.72
N ASN A 5 3.20 -26.81 0.39
CA ASN A 5 2.43 -26.24 -0.72
C ASN A 5 2.08 -24.77 -0.44
N PRO A 6 2.19 -23.87 -1.43
CA PRO A 6 1.79 -22.48 -1.28
C PRO A 6 0.35 -22.35 -0.78
N LYS A 7 0.18 -21.58 0.29
CA LYS A 7 -1.12 -21.26 0.88
C LYS A 7 -1.43 -19.79 0.62
N GLY A 8 -2.56 -19.52 0.00
CA GLY A 8 -3.09 -18.17 -0.22
C GLY A 8 -4.08 -17.79 0.88
N VAL A 9 -4.05 -16.53 1.31
CA VAL A 9 -5.10 -15.97 2.17
C VAL A 9 -6.15 -15.31 1.28
N MET A 10 -7.42 -15.70 1.44
CA MET A 10 -8.52 -15.09 0.71
C MET A 10 -8.91 -13.78 1.40
N LEU A 11 -8.66 -12.66 0.72
CA LEU A 11 -9.05 -11.33 1.18
C LEU A 11 -10.19 -10.80 0.32
N SER A 12 -11.25 -10.35 0.97
CA SER A 12 -12.36 -9.65 0.32
C SER A 12 -12.06 -8.16 0.20
N HIS A 13 -12.79 -7.48 -0.68
CA HIS A 13 -12.73 -6.02 -0.81
C HIS A 13 -13.06 -5.32 0.53
N LYS A 14 -14.02 -5.86 1.29
CA LYS A 14 -14.39 -5.35 2.62
C LYS A 14 -13.22 -5.42 3.61
N ASN A 15 -12.37 -6.45 3.52
CA ASN A 15 -11.18 -6.52 4.36
C ASN A 15 -10.21 -5.37 4.07
N PHE A 16 -10.00 -5.01 2.79
CA PHE A 16 -9.14 -3.88 2.44
C PHE A 16 -9.72 -2.55 2.90
N ILE A 17 -11.01 -2.30 2.63
CA ILE A 17 -11.71 -1.08 3.08
C ILE A 17 -11.53 -0.86 4.57
N TYR A 18 -11.85 -1.89 5.37
CA TYR A 18 -11.75 -1.79 6.82
C TYR A 18 -10.32 -1.46 7.28
N ASN A 19 -9.31 -2.11 6.68
CA ASN A 19 -7.90 -1.86 7.04
C ASN A 19 -7.44 -0.44 6.70
N PHE A 20 -7.63 0.02 5.46
CA PHE A 20 -7.09 1.32 5.07
C PHE A 20 -7.85 2.48 5.72
N GLN A 21 -9.14 2.34 5.97
CA GLN A 21 -9.92 3.35 6.69
C GLN A 21 -9.43 3.49 8.14
N ALA A 22 -9.22 2.36 8.83
CA ALA A 22 -8.67 2.36 10.19
C ALA A 22 -7.22 2.90 10.25
N ALA A 23 -6.44 2.72 9.18
CA ALA A 23 -5.08 3.23 9.09
C ALA A 23 -5.00 4.70 8.63
N THR A 24 -6.09 5.27 8.11
CA THR A 24 -6.10 6.63 7.55
C THR A 24 -5.71 7.68 8.59
N ASP A 25 -6.08 7.47 9.87
CA ASP A 25 -5.76 8.39 10.97
C ASP A 25 -4.25 8.53 11.24
N ILE A 26 -3.42 7.60 10.75
CA ILE A 26 -1.95 7.71 10.81
C ILE A 26 -1.47 8.87 9.93
N LEU A 27 -2.16 9.14 8.82
CA LEU A 27 -1.91 10.30 8.00
C LEU A 27 -2.58 11.51 8.65
N SER A 28 -1.84 12.60 8.80
CA SER A 28 -2.39 13.87 9.27
C SER A 28 -3.56 14.27 8.37
N HIS A 29 -4.73 14.52 8.97
CA HIS A 29 -5.87 15.05 8.24
C HIS A 29 -5.45 16.34 7.53
N ASN A 30 -5.68 16.45 6.22
CA ASN A 30 -5.26 17.54 5.29
C ASN A 30 -3.92 17.38 4.56
N MET A 31 -3.36 16.17 4.46
CA MET A 31 -2.16 15.94 3.64
C MET A 31 -2.48 15.98 2.13
N VAL A 32 -2.37 17.16 1.51
CA VAL A 32 -2.05 17.25 0.07
C VAL A 32 -0.60 16.79 -0.07
N GLY A 33 -0.42 15.50 -0.32
CA GLY A 33 0.87 14.84 -0.26
C GLY A 33 1.22 14.09 -1.54
N THR A 34 2.51 13.79 -1.66
CA THR A 34 3.04 12.85 -2.65
C THR A 34 3.67 11.68 -1.92
N ALA A 35 3.30 10.46 -2.30
CA ALA A 35 3.89 9.22 -1.80
C ALA A 35 4.74 8.55 -2.89
N LEU A 36 5.84 7.94 -2.47
CA LEU A 36 6.70 7.12 -3.32
C LEU A 36 6.48 5.64 -2.98
N SER A 37 5.88 4.91 -3.91
CA SER A 37 5.66 3.47 -3.84
C SER A 37 6.87 2.75 -4.43
N PHE A 38 7.63 2.02 -3.60
CA PHE A 38 8.80 1.25 -4.05
C PHE A 38 8.67 -0.25 -3.84
N LEU A 39 7.62 -0.69 -3.13
CA LEU A 39 7.29 -2.10 -3.03
C LEU A 39 6.41 -2.50 -4.23
N PRO A 40 6.49 -3.76 -4.70
CA PRO A 40 5.58 -4.25 -5.72
C PRO A 40 4.12 -4.26 -5.22
N LEU A 41 3.16 -3.83 -6.05
CA LEU A 41 1.72 -3.87 -5.73
C LEU A 41 1.18 -5.29 -5.46
N CYS A 42 1.89 -6.35 -5.86
CA CYS A 42 1.53 -7.72 -5.50
C CYS A 42 1.73 -8.00 -4.00
N HIS A 43 2.57 -7.23 -3.31
CA HIS A 43 2.76 -7.29 -1.88
C HIS A 43 1.54 -6.67 -1.17
N VAL A 44 0.87 -7.45 -0.31
CA VAL A 44 -0.42 -7.06 0.28
C VAL A 44 -0.34 -5.77 1.11
N TYR A 45 0.79 -5.53 1.76
CA TYR A 45 1.02 -4.29 2.51
C TYR A 45 1.04 -3.06 1.59
N GLU A 46 1.75 -3.14 0.45
CA GLU A 46 1.82 -2.02 -0.49
C GLU A 46 0.46 -1.76 -1.13
N ARG A 47 -0.26 -2.81 -1.50
CA ARG A 47 -1.63 -2.68 -2.01
C ARG A 47 -2.57 -2.00 -1.02
N MET A 48 -2.42 -2.27 0.28
CA MET A 48 -3.21 -1.60 1.32
C MET A 48 -2.85 -0.10 1.40
N LEU A 49 -1.57 0.25 1.42
CA LEU A 49 -1.12 1.65 1.41
C LEU A 49 -1.58 2.38 0.16
N ASN A 50 -1.54 1.72 -1.00
CA ASN A 50 -2.00 2.28 -2.27
C ASN A 50 -3.48 2.72 -2.20
N TYR A 51 -4.35 1.88 -1.63
CA TYR A 51 -5.75 2.23 -1.40
C TYR A 51 -5.92 3.35 -0.38
N MET A 52 -5.11 3.37 0.68
CA MET A 52 -5.12 4.46 1.67
C MET A 52 -4.77 5.80 1.02
N TYR A 53 -3.71 5.85 0.21
CA TYR A 53 -3.29 7.05 -0.51
C TYR A 53 -4.37 7.52 -1.50
N GLN A 54 -4.97 6.61 -2.25
CA GLN A 54 -6.10 6.93 -3.14
C GLN A 54 -7.30 7.49 -2.37
N ASN A 55 -7.64 6.88 -1.23
CA ASN A 55 -8.72 7.35 -0.36
C ASN A 55 -8.46 8.76 0.20
N CYS A 56 -7.19 9.11 0.43
CA CYS A 56 -6.78 10.43 0.93
C CYS A 56 -6.49 11.46 -0.17
N GLY A 57 -6.61 11.10 -1.45
CA GLY A 57 -6.27 12.00 -2.56
C GLY A 57 -4.77 12.29 -2.70
N ILE A 58 -3.90 11.40 -2.21
CA ILE A 58 -2.44 11.52 -2.29
C ILE A 58 -1.96 11.06 -3.69
N THR A 59 -1.05 11.82 -4.29
CA THR A 59 -0.41 11.45 -5.56
C THR A 59 0.64 10.36 -5.33
N ILE A 60 0.65 9.30 -6.14
CA ILE A 60 1.54 8.15 -5.96
C ILE A 60 2.52 8.09 -7.14
N TYR A 61 3.81 8.11 -6.84
CA TYR A 61 4.88 7.81 -7.80
C TYR A 61 5.37 6.38 -7.58
N TYR A 62 5.49 5.61 -8.65
CA TYR A 62 5.95 4.22 -8.58
C TYR A 62 7.42 4.14 -8.96
N CYS A 63 8.22 3.56 -8.07
CA CYS A 63 9.61 3.26 -8.27
C CYS A 63 9.80 1.76 -8.44
N ASP A 64 10.43 1.37 -9.54
CA ASP A 64 10.61 -0.03 -9.92
C ASP A 64 11.68 -0.74 -9.05
N LYS A 65 12.70 0.01 -8.59
CA LYS A 65 13.76 -0.46 -7.70
C LYS A 65 14.28 0.69 -6.86
N ILE A 66 14.36 0.49 -5.55
CA ILE A 66 14.84 1.52 -4.62
C ILE A 66 16.27 1.99 -4.93
N ASP A 67 17.09 1.12 -5.53
CA ASP A 67 18.46 1.43 -5.94
C ASP A 67 18.54 2.57 -6.97
N LYS A 68 17.47 2.82 -7.73
CA LYS A 68 17.40 3.93 -8.71
C LYS A 68 17.18 5.31 -8.07
N LEU A 69 17.03 5.40 -6.75
CA LEU A 69 16.82 6.66 -6.02
C LEU A 69 18.11 7.31 -5.52
N ARG A 70 19.27 6.63 -5.64
CA ARG A 70 20.53 7.06 -5.03
C ARG A 70 21.40 8.00 -5.90
N ASP A 71 20.97 8.30 -7.11
CA ASP A 71 21.62 9.23 -8.03
C ASP A 71 20.82 10.55 -8.14
#